data_AF-A0A3L7A9S5-F1
#
_entry.id   AF-A0A3L7A9S5-F1
#
_cell.length_a   1.000
_cell.length_b   1.000
_cell.length_c   1.000
_cell.angle_alpha   90.00
_cell.angle_beta   90.00
_cell.angle_gamma   90.00
#
_symmetry.space_group_name_H-M   'P 1'
#
loop_
_entity.id
_entity.type
_entity.pdbx_description
1 polymer ?
#
loop_
_entity_poly.entity_id
_entity_poly.type
_entity_poly.pdbx_seq_one_letter_code
_entity_poly.pdbx_strand_id
1 'polypeptide(L)'
;MASQNARAKSILFLSADLVGSTSYKQEKDGWQLIFLGFYREFPQMLGNVYREHQKLHEGKLEFTLWKAIGDELIFEVPVTSEADISDAVRVWLKAMEDYESDSLRESKLALKGGAFIATFPGPDSESSIPRAPDVEVSDNPVVILNDEALKGKKSHTRFLYDYFGPSVDTGFRIAGHASRRYFTMTVEVIWAIAKIAHSSESSTELDTRHHVRDVVFRGREFLKGVWRGQEYPIFAIDRECETTLNKAFATLNGKEISSKDIAHVCEACSETDGWPSKVYLPNAQTEIFRTPPQDAMKKLRETATDVTPKTQPSEDGEALEEDAPLG
;
A
#
# COMPACT_ATOMS: atom_id res chain seq x y z
N MET A 1 32.60 -8.51 6.64
CA MET A 1 32.43 -7.80 5.35
C MET A 1 31.85 -8.82 4.36
N ALA A 2 30.66 -8.72 3.78
CA ALA A 2 29.60 -7.72 3.77
C ALA A 2 28.26 -8.45 4.06
N SER A 3 27.52 -8.01 5.08
CA SER A 3 26.09 -8.33 5.17
C SER A 3 25.42 -7.48 4.10
N GLN A 4 24.93 -8.11 3.03
CA GLN A 4 24.19 -7.44 1.96
C GLN A 4 23.06 -6.63 2.60
N ASN A 5 23.18 -5.30 2.54
CA ASN A 5 22.09 -4.39 2.84
C ASN A 5 20.87 -4.86 2.03
N ALA A 6 19.76 -5.15 2.70
CA ALA A 6 18.47 -5.14 2.02
C ALA A 6 18.39 -3.78 1.29
N ARG A 7 18.33 -3.83 -0.04
CA ARG A 7 18.39 -2.61 -0.86
C ARG A 7 17.18 -1.76 -0.49
N ALA A 8 17.45 -0.57 0.03
CA ALA A 8 16.41 0.37 0.41
C ALA A 8 15.41 0.54 -0.74
N LYS A 9 14.12 0.49 -0.42
CA LYS A 9 13.04 0.55 -1.40
C LYS A 9 11.77 1.06 -0.74
N SER A 10 10.90 1.65 -1.53
CA SER A 10 9.51 1.90 -1.16
C SER A 10 8.58 1.10 -2.05
N ILE A 11 7.49 0.63 -1.47
CA ILE A 11 6.45 -0.13 -2.15
C ILE A 11 5.14 0.61 -1.95
N LEU A 12 4.50 1.00 -3.05
CA LEU A 12 3.15 1.53 -3.07
C LEU A 12 2.16 0.38 -3.04
N PHE A 13 1.17 0.46 -2.17
CA PHE A 13 0.06 -0.48 -2.07
C PHE A 13 -1.22 0.20 -2.56
N LEU A 14 -1.97 -0.49 -3.40
CA LEU A 14 -3.21 -0.03 -3.99
C LEU A 14 -4.29 -1.07 -3.74
N SER A 15 -5.43 -0.65 -3.18
CA SER A 15 -6.53 -1.57 -2.90
C SER A 15 -7.80 -1.26 -3.69
N ALA A 16 -8.58 -2.32 -3.92
CA ALA A 16 -9.92 -2.28 -4.48
C ALA A 16 -10.80 -3.28 -3.73
N ASP A 17 -11.91 -2.79 -3.17
CA ASP A 17 -12.87 -3.54 -2.34
C ASP A 17 -14.29 -3.33 -2.90
N LEU A 18 -15.08 -4.41 -3.01
CA LEU A 18 -16.47 -4.38 -3.47
C LEU A 18 -17.42 -3.80 -2.41
N VAL A 19 -17.92 -2.59 -2.67
CA VAL A 19 -18.93 -1.93 -1.85
C VAL A 19 -20.29 -2.64 -1.98
N GLY A 20 -20.91 -2.96 -0.84
CA GLY A 20 -22.23 -3.61 -0.79
C GLY A 20 -22.21 -5.12 -1.01
N SER A 21 -21.01 -5.71 -1.10
CA SER A 21 -20.78 -7.14 -1.33
C SER A 21 -21.48 -8.05 -0.31
N THR A 22 -21.52 -7.65 0.97
CA THR A 22 -22.06 -8.47 2.06
C THR A 22 -23.55 -8.66 1.89
N SER A 23 -24.31 -7.58 1.67
CA SER A 23 -25.74 -7.65 1.39
C SER A 23 -26.00 -8.43 0.09
N TYR A 24 -25.19 -8.19 -0.95
CA TYR A 24 -25.33 -8.87 -2.24
C TYR A 24 -25.18 -10.40 -2.11
N LYS A 25 -24.22 -10.88 -1.32
CA LYS A 25 -24.02 -12.32 -1.04
C LYS A 25 -25.22 -12.99 -0.35
N GLN A 26 -25.98 -12.24 0.44
CA GLN A 26 -27.14 -12.75 1.17
C GLN A 26 -28.42 -12.75 0.33
N GLU A 27 -28.50 -11.85 -0.65
CA GLU A 27 -29.73 -11.59 -1.41
C GLU A 27 -29.75 -12.19 -2.83
N LYS A 28 -28.58 -12.50 -3.40
CA LYS A 28 -28.46 -12.89 -4.81
C LYS A 28 -27.81 -14.26 -4.98
N ASP A 29 -28.59 -15.20 -5.53
CA ASP A 29 -28.04 -16.46 -6.02
C ASP A 29 -27.02 -16.21 -7.14
N GLY A 30 -25.97 -17.03 -7.19
CA GLY A 30 -24.91 -16.91 -8.19
C GLY A 30 -23.94 -15.76 -7.97
N TRP A 31 -23.94 -15.12 -6.79
CA TRP A 31 -23.01 -14.06 -6.43
C TRP A 31 -21.53 -14.44 -6.63
N GLN A 32 -21.22 -15.75 -6.56
CA GLN A 32 -19.89 -16.28 -6.78
C GLN A 32 -19.34 -15.89 -8.16
N LEU A 33 -20.20 -15.80 -9.18
CA LEU A 33 -19.78 -15.41 -10.54
C LEU A 33 -19.18 -13.99 -10.55
N ILE A 34 -19.79 -13.05 -9.83
CA ILE A 34 -19.30 -11.68 -9.74
C ILE A 34 -17.94 -11.62 -9.03
N PHE A 35 -17.78 -12.40 -7.95
CA PHE A 35 -16.54 -12.42 -7.19
C PHE A 35 -15.40 -13.11 -7.95
N LEU A 36 -15.69 -14.24 -8.60
CA LEU A 36 -14.74 -14.91 -9.50
C LEU A 36 -14.38 -14.02 -10.68
N GLY A 37 -15.35 -13.26 -11.20
CA GLY A 37 -15.13 -12.19 -12.17
C GLY A 37 -14.16 -11.15 -11.61
N PHE A 38 -14.41 -10.61 -10.43
CA PHE A 38 -13.53 -9.63 -9.79
C PHE A 38 -12.09 -10.15 -9.62
N TYR A 39 -11.90 -11.37 -9.12
CA TYR A 39 -10.56 -11.93 -8.94
C TYR A 39 -9.80 -12.22 -10.23
N ARG A 40 -10.49 -12.33 -11.38
CA ARG A 40 -9.86 -12.71 -12.65
C ARG A 40 -9.83 -11.56 -13.66
N GLU A 41 -10.89 -10.79 -13.75
CA GLU A 41 -11.10 -9.75 -14.76
C GLU A 41 -10.55 -8.39 -14.30
N PHE A 42 -10.66 -8.01 -13.03
CA PHE A 42 -10.07 -6.74 -12.55
C PHE A 42 -8.55 -6.70 -12.77
N PRO A 43 -7.75 -7.73 -12.44
CA PRO A 43 -6.32 -7.76 -12.78
C PRO A 43 -6.04 -7.68 -14.29
N GLN A 44 -6.90 -8.26 -15.13
CA GLN A 44 -6.77 -8.17 -16.59
C GLN A 44 -7.05 -6.75 -17.09
N MET A 45 -8.09 -6.10 -16.54
CA MET A 45 -8.43 -4.70 -16.81
C MET A 45 -7.27 -3.77 -16.42
N LEU A 46 -6.72 -3.95 -15.22
CA LEU A 46 -5.52 -3.22 -14.78
C LEU A 46 -4.35 -3.39 -15.76
N GLY A 47 -4.10 -4.62 -16.20
CA GLY A 47 -3.06 -4.89 -17.20
C GLY A 47 -3.33 -4.23 -18.57
N ASN A 48 -4.58 -4.14 -19.00
CA ASN A 48 -4.97 -3.44 -20.23
C ASN A 48 -4.73 -1.93 -20.10
N VAL A 49 -5.26 -1.30 -19.04
CA VAL A 49 -5.10 0.13 -18.78
C VAL A 49 -3.62 0.50 -18.67
N TYR A 50 -2.83 -0.34 -17.98
CA TYR A 50 -1.39 -0.11 -17.87
C TYR A 50 -0.67 -0.20 -19.22
N ARG A 51 -1.02 -1.18 -20.08
CA ARG A 51 -0.44 -1.26 -21.43
C ARG A 51 -0.73 -0.03 -22.28
N GLU A 52 -1.94 0.52 -22.19
CA GLU A 52 -2.27 1.76 -22.90
C GLU A 52 -1.50 2.96 -22.33
N HIS A 53 -1.34 3.02 -21.01
CA HIS A 53 -0.51 4.03 -20.35
C HIS A 53 0.95 3.97 -20.84
N GLN A 54 1.55 2.78 -20.93
CA GLN A 54 2.93 2.59 -21.39
C GLN A 54 3.17 3.01 -22.85
N LYS A 55 2.14 3.06 -23.69
CA LYS A 55 2.29 3.55 -25.07
C LYS A 55 2.55 5.05 -25.13
N LEU A 56 2.09 5.78 -24.11
CA LEU A 56 2.11 7.24 -24.05
C LEU A 56 3.22 7.76 -23.14
N HIS A 57 3.66 6.96 -22.18
CA HIS A 57 4.52 7.40 -21.10
C HIS A 57 5.70 6.46 -20.88
N GLU A 58 6.86 7.05 -20.59
CA GLU A 58 8.04 6.32 -20.15
C GLU A 58 7.88 5.88 -18.69
N GLY A 59 8.57 4.80 -18.31
CA GLY A 59 8.50 4.24 -16.97
C GLY A 59 7.91 2.84 -16.94
N LYS A 60 8.39 2.03 -16.00
CA LYS A 60 7.93 0.66 -15.81
C LYS A 60 7.38 0.50 -14.39
N LEU A 61 6.07 0.31 -14.30
CA LEU A 61 5.34 -0.07 -13.12
C LEU A 61 5.12 -1.58 -13.17
N GLU A 62 5.25 -2.23 -12.03
CA GLU A 62 5.00 -3.66 -11.87
C GLU A 62 3.92 -3.86 -10.82
N PHE A 63 2.68 -4.00 -11.28
CA PHE A 63 1.55 -4.31 -10.42
C PHE A 63 1.56 -5.81 -10.10
N THR A 64 1.84 -6.15 -8.84
CA THR A 64 1.82 -7.54 -8.36
C THR A 64 0.74 -7.69 -7.30
N LEU A 65 -0.07 -8.74 -7.37
CA LEU A 65 -1.04 -9.03 -6.32
C LEU A 65 -0.28 -9.40 -5.04
N TRP A 66 -0.43 -8.62 -3.98
CA TRP A 66 0.14 -8.93 -2.67
C TRP A 66 -0.78 -9.87 -1.90
N LYS A 67 -2.05 -9.47 -1.73
CA LYS A 67 -3.05 -10.32 -1.05
C LYS A 67 -4.48 -10.03 -1.53
N ALA A 68 -5.30 -11.07 -1.41
CA ALA A 68 -6.75 -10.99 -1.51
C ALA A 68 -7.34 -11.24 -0.11
N ILE A 69 -8.18 -10.33 0.38
CA ILE A 69 -8.80 -10.41 1.70
C ILE A 69 -10.31 -10.37 1.50
N GLY A 70 -10.94 -11.54 1.44
CA GLY A 70 -12.37 -11.59 1.11
C GLY A 70 -12.62 -10.94 -0.25
N ASP A 71 -13.41 -9.88 -0.27
CA ASP A 71 -13.79 -9.06 -1.42
C ASP A 71 -12.83 -7.90 -1.76
N GLU A 72 -11.69 -7.81 -1.06
CA GLU A 72 -10.64 -6.83 -1.36
C GLU A 72 -9.45 -7.47 -2.07
N LEU A 73 -8.93 -6.77 -3.09
CA LEU A 73 -7.65 -7.06 -3.74
C LEU A 73 -6.67 -5.94 -3.41
N ILE A 74 -5.46 -6.30 -2.96
CA ILE A 74 -4.38 -5.35 -2.68
C ILE A 74 -3.17 -5.70 -3.54
N PHE A 75 -2.75 -4.74 -4.35
CA PHE A 75 -1.59 -4.85 -5.20
C PHE A 75 -0.43 -4.03 -4.64
N GLU A 76 0.77 -4.52 -4.86
CA GLU A 76 2.02 -3.81 -4.59
C GLU A 76 2.66 -3.34 -5.90
N VAL A 77 3.29 -2.17 -5.85
CA VAL A 77 4.05 -1.55 -6.93
C VAL A 77 5.36 -1.03 -6.36
N PRO A 78 6.53 -1.61 -6.71
CA PRO A 78 7.81 -1.00 -6.39
C PRO A 78 7.93 0.36 -7.08
N VAL A 79 8.26 1.40 -6.31
CA VAL A 79 8.32 2.78 -6.81
C VAL A 79 9.69 3.40 -6.53
N THR A 80 10.15 4.23 -7.47
CA THR A 80 11.48 4.86 -7.41
C THR A 80 11.46 6.38 -7.55
N SER A 81 10.36 6.95 -8.04
CA SER A 81 10.16 8.39 -8.24
C SER A 81 8.75 8.82 -7.85
N GLU A 82 8.51 10.12 -7.73
CA GLU A 82 7.17 10.67 -7.51
C GLU A 82 6.24 10.40 -8.71
N ALA A 83 6.80 10.37 -9.92
CA ALA A 83 6.07 10.05 -11.14
C ALA A 83 5.55 8.60 -11.10
N ASP A 84 6.35 7.63 -10.62
CA ASP A 84 5.91 6.24 -10.48
C ASP A 84 4.66 6.12 -9.59
N ILE A 85 4.63 6.87 -8.48
CA ILE A 85 3.50 6.89 -7.55
C ILE A 85 2.27 7.50 -8.22
N SER A 86 2.44 8.67 -8.84
CA SER A 86 1.35 9.38 -9.51
C SER A 86 0.75 8.53 -10.64
N ASP A 87 1.58 7.98 -11.51
CA ASP A 87 1.15 7.14 -12.63
C ASP A 87 0.47 5.86 -12.15
N ALA A 88 1.02 5.20 -11.12
CA ALA A 88 0.41 4.00 -10.56
C ALA A 88 -0.99 4.27 -9.98
N VAL A 89 -1.17 5.36 -9.25
CA VAL A 89 -2.48 5.78 -8.72
C VAL A 89 -3.45 6.10 -9.86
N ARG A 90 -3.02 6.82 -10.90
CA ARG A 90 -3.88 7.18 -12.04
C ARG A 90 -4.30 5.96 -12.86
N VAL A 91 -3.37 5.04 -13.14
CA VAL A 91 -3.66 3.76 -13.80
C VAL A 91 -4.64 2.92 -12.97
N TRP A 92 -4.46 2.87 -11.65
CA TRP A 92 -5.34 2.13 -10.75
C TRP A 92 -6.77 2.68 -10.76
N LEU A 93 -6.92 4.00 -10.60
CA LEU A 93 -8.22 4.67 -10.62
C LEU A 93 -8.98 4.43 -11.92
N LYS A 94 -8.27 4.49 -13.06
CA LYS A 94 -8.86 4.21 -14.37
C LYS A 94 -9.31 2.75 -14.48
N ALA A 95 -8.52 1.79 -13.98
CA ALA A 95 -8.92 0.39 -13.95
C ALA A 95 -10.14 0.14 -13.05
N MET A 96 -10.26 0.83 -11.91
CA MET A 96 -11.45 0.78 -11.06
C MET A 96 -12.69 1.33 -11.79
N GLU A 97 -12.56 2.47 -12.47
CA GLU A 97 -13.63 3.07 -13.26
C GLU A 97 -14.10 2.15 -14.39
N ASP A 98 -13.17 1.61 -15.18
CA ASP A 98 -13.49 0.72 -16.29
C ASP A 98 -14.15 -0.57 -15.82
N TYR A 99 -13.65 -1.16 -14.72
CA TYR A 99 -14.24 -2.36 -14.16
C TYR A 99 -15.66 -2.11 -13.61
N GLU A 100 -15.89 -0.98 -12.95
CA GLU A 100 -17.24 -0.61 -12.51
C GLU A 100 -18.21 -0.44 -13.69
N SER A 101 -17.77 0.24 -14.75
CA SER A 101 -18.55 0.49 -15.96
C SER A 101 -18.91 -0.81 -16.69
N ASP A 102 -17.93 -1.69 -16.85
CA ASP A 102 -18.03 -2.83 -17.77
C ASP A 102 -18.53 -4.10 -17.09
N SER A 103 -18.12 -4.34 -15.84
CA SER A 103 -18.38 -5.62 -15.15
C SER A 103 -19.36 -5.50 -13.96
N LEU A 104 -19.52 -4.32 -13.34
CA LEU A 104 -20.37 -4.17 -12.14
C LEU A 104 -21.68 -3.39 -12.37
N ARG A 105 -21.89 -2.85 -13.56
CA ARG A 105 -23.03 -1.98 -13.87
C ARG A 105 -24.39 -2.62 -13.55
N GLU A 106 -24.57 -3.91 -13.81
CA GLU A 106 -25.83 -4.62 -13.58
C GLU A 106 -26.02 -5.05 -12.12
N SER A 107 -24.92 -5.30 -11.39
CA SER A 107 -24.97 -5.79 -10.01
C SER A 107 -25.24 -4.69 -8.98
N LYS A 108 -25.17 -3.42 -9.39
CA LYS A 108 -25.21 -2.22 -8.51
C LYS A 108 -24.13 -2.22 -7.43
N LEU A 109 -23.11 -3.06 -7.57
CA LEU A 109 -21.91 -2.99 -6.78
C LEU A 109 -21.02 -1.87 -7.31
N ALA A 110 -20.08 -1.44 -6.48
CA ALA A 110 -19.05 -0.49 -6.86
C ALA A 110 -17.73 -0.88 -6.19
N LEU A 111 -16.65 -0.22 -6.56
CA LEU A 111 -15.38 -0.34 -5.88
C LEU A 111 -15.15 0.86 -4.98
N LYS A 112 -14.50 0.61 -3.84
CA LYS A 112 -13.79 1.62 -3.04
C LYS A 112 -12.34 1.17 -2.90
N GLY A 113 -11.47 2.05 -2.46
CA GLY A 113 -10.08 1.69 -2.27
C GLY A 113 -9.22 2.85 -1.80
N GLY A 114 -7.95 2.57 -1.60
CA GLY A 114 -6.98 3.59 -1.25
C GLY A 114 -5.56 3.24 -1.66
N ALA A 115 -4.65 4.17 -1.38
CA ALA A 115 -3.23 4.01 -1.59
C ALA A 115 -2.43 4.33 -0.33
N PHE A 116 -1.41 3.53 -0.06
CA PHE A 116 -0.43 3.81 0.98
C PHE A 116 0.95 3.32 0.56
N ILE A 117 2.01 3.82 1.18
CA ILE A 117 3.38 3.44 0.84
C ILE A 117 4.11 2.96 2.09
N ALA A 118 4.90 1.90 1.96
CA ALA A 118 5.79 1.41 3.01
C ALA A 118 7.24 1.47 2.55
N THR A 119 8.15 1.78 3.47
CA THR A 119 9.57 1.98 3.17
C THR A 119 10.43 1.02 3.98
N PHE A 120 11.33 0.32 3.29
CA PHE A 120 12.18 -0.74 3.82
C PHE A 120 13.66 -0.37 3.61
N PRO A 121 14.58 -0.78 4.52
CA PRO A 121 14.36 -1.59 5.73
C PRO A 121 13.83 -0.83 6.96
N GLY A 122 13.41 0.42 6.81
CA GLY A 122 12.73 1.15 7.88
C GLY A 122 11.91 2.32 7.34
N PRO A 123 10.82 2.71 8.01
CA PRO A 123 10.36 2.19 9.29
C PRO A 123 9.63 0.84 9.21
N ASP A 124 9.38 0.33 8.01
CA ASP A 124 8.67 -0.94 7.78
C ASP A 124 9.63 -2.11 7.55
N SER A 125 9.12 -3.33 7.68
CA SER A 125 9.89 -4.57 7.62
C SER A 125 9.19 -5.66 6.81
N GLU A 126 9.99 -6.45 6.10
CA GLU A 126 9.53 -7.65 5.39
C GLU A 126 9.52 -8.84 6.38
N SER A 127 8.48 -9.67 6.28
CA SER A 127 8.30 -10.88 7.07
C SER A 127 8.22 -12.12 6.18
N SER A 128 8.69 -13.23 6.73
CA SER A 128 8.47 -14.59 6.25
C SER A 128 7.74 -15.37 7.34
N ILE A 129 6.63 -16.00 6.96
CA ILE A 129 5.73 -16.72 7.87
C ILE A 129 5.68 -18.17 7.39
N PRO A 130 6.11 -19.15 8.19
CA PRO A 130 5.98 -20.56 7.85
C PRO A 130 4.53 -20.92 7.52
N ARG A 131 4.30 -21.61 6.40
CA ARG A 131 2.94 -21.99 5.98
C ARG A 131 2.33 -23.09 6.82
N ALA A 132 3.16 -23.94 7.42
CA ALA A 132 2.74 -24.99 8.33
C ALA A 132 3.43 -24.77 9.68
N PRO A 133 2.69 -24.95 10.79
CA PRO A 133 3.13 -24.57 12.14
C PRO A 133 4.31 -25.41 12.66
N ASP A 134 4.52 -26.60 12.11
CA ASP A 134 5.51 -27.60 12.49
C ASP A 134 6.82 -27.51 11.69
N VAL A 135 6.89 -26.65 10.67
CA VAL A 135 8.04 -26.59 9.74
C VAL A 135 9.26 -25.89 10.34
N GLU A 136 9.05 -24.96 11.28
CA GLU A 136 10.14 -24.15 11.85
C GLU A 136 10.59 -24.74 13.19
N VAL A 137 11.63 -25.58 13.14
CA VAL A 137 12.20 -26.28 14.31
C VAL A 137 13.58 -25.73 14.73
N SER A 138 14.00 -24.61 14.14
CA SER A 138 15.31 -24.01 14.42
C SER A 138 15.28 -23.14 15.67
N ASP A 139 16.27 -23.28 16.54
CA ASP A 139 16.51 -22.39 17.70
C ASP A 139 17.21 -21.07 17.34
N ASN A 140 17.44 -20.81 16.05
CA ASN A 140 18.06 -19.56 15.62
C ASN A 140 17.17 -18.36 15.97
N PRO A 141 17.75 -17.19 16.29
CA PRO A 141 16.97 -15.99 16.53
C PRO A 141 16.06 -15.65 15.33
N VAL A 142 14.80 -15.29 15.60
CA VAL A 142 13.77 -15.06 14.57
C VAL A 142 14.17 -14.05 13.49
N VAL A 143 14.98 -13.05 13.83
CA VAL A 143 15.48 -12.05 12.88
C VAL A 143 16.45 -12.67 11.88
N ILE A 144 17.28 -13.63 12.31
CA ILE A 144 18.20 -14.36 11.44
C ILE A 144 17.42 -15.30 10.53
N LEU A 145 16.45 -16.04 11.08
CA LEU A 145 15.57 -16.91 10.29
C LEU A 145 14.82 -16.13 9.21
N ASN A 146 14.29 -14.95 9.55
CA ASN A 146 13.62 -14.08 8.60
C ASN A 146 14.57 -13.59 7.50
N ASP A 147 15.77 -13.13 7.86
CA ASP A 147 16.78 -12.70 6.88
C ASP A 147 17.21 -13.84 5.95
N GLU A 148 17.35 -15.07 6.47
CA GLU A 148 17.65 -16.26 5.67
C GLU A 148 16.53 -16.58 4.69
N ALA A 149 15.27 -16.54 5.12
CA ALA A 149 14.11 -16.80 4.27
C ALA A 149 13.89 -15.72 3.20
N LEU A 150 14.34 -14.48 3.46
CA LEU A 150 14.29 -13.35 2.52
C LEU A 150 15.50 -13.31 1.57
N LYS A 151 16.58 -14.04 1.86
CA LYS A 151 17.75 -14.12 0.97
C LYS A 151 17.44 -14.96 -0.27
N GLY A 152 17.82 -14.43 -1.43
CA GLY A 152 17.72 -15.14 -2.70
C GLY A 152 16.28 -15.22 -3.23
N LYS A 153 15.92 -16.36 -3.83
CA LYS A 153 14.60 -16.55 -4.44
C LYS A 153 13.57 -16.91 -3.37
N LYS A 154 12.52 -16.08 -3.23
CA LYS A 154 11.41 -16.32 -2.30
C LYS A 154 10.78 -17.70 -2.51
N SER A 155 10.74 -18.51 -1.46
CA SER A 155 10.16 -19.85 -1.45
C SER A 155 8.68 -19.79 -1.06
N HIS A 156 7.81 -19.46 -2.01
CA HIS A 156 6.37 -19.32 -1.76
C HIS A 156 5.65 -20.62 -1.36
N THR A 157 6.30 -21.78 -1.53
CA THR A 157 5.80 -23.07 -1.06
C THR A 157 6.06 -23.30 0.42
N ARG A 158 7.13 -22.74 0.98
CA ARG A 158 7.48 -22.87 2.41
C ARG A 158 6.95 -21.70 3.23
N PHE A 159 7.01 -20.48 2.69
CA PHE A 159 6.68 -19.27 3.40
C PHE A 159 5.57 -18.47 2.70
N LEU A 160 4.73 -17.85 3.52
CA LEU A 160 4.01 -16.64 3.14
C LEU A 160 4.95 -15.46 3.40
N TYR A 161 5.11 -14.58 2.40
CA TYR A 161 5.87 -13.36 2.55
C TYR A 161 4.91 -12.20 2.76
N ASP A 162 5.17 -11.38 3.77
CA ASP A 162 4.29 -10.29 4.15
C ASP A 162 5.08 -9.04 4.58
N TYR A 163 4.38 -7.94 4.85
CA TYR A 163 4.96 -6.70 5.36
C TYR A 163 4.30 -6.30 6.66
N PHE A 164 5.08 -5.68 7.55
CA PHE A 164 4.60 -5.11 8.79
C PHE A 164 5.36 -3.84 9.10
N GLY A 165 4.71 -2.92 9.81
CA GLY A 165 5.31 -1.64 10.17
C GLY A 165 4.28 -0.53 10.26
N PRO A 166 4.70 0.64 10.77
CA PRO A 166 3.82 1.77 10.99
C PRO A 166 3.11 2.26 9.72
N SER A 167 3.76 2.20 8.55
CA SER A 167 3.17 2.69 7.31
C SER A 167 2.10 1.73 6.79
N VAL A 168 2.32 0.41 6.95
CA VAL A 168 1.33 -0.62 6.62
C VAL A 168 0.09 -0.50 7.52
N ASP A 169 0.29 -0.36 8.83
CA ASP A 169 -0.80 -0.17 9.80
C ASP A 169 -1.61 1.11 9.52
N THR A 170 -0.91 2.20 9.19
CA THR A 170 -1.54 3.47 8.83
C THR A 170 -2.33 3.33 7.53
N GLY A 171 -1.76 2.65 6.54
CA GLY A 171 -2.41 2.39 5.25
C GLY A 171 -3.75 1.68 5.38
N PHE A 172 -3.80 0.59 6.15
CA PHE A 172 -5.06 -0.14 6.39
C PHE A 172 -6.11 0.71 7.14
N ARG A 173 -5.68 1.57 8.07
CA ARG A 173 -6.59 2.48 8.78
C ARG A 173 -7.17 3.54 7.83
N ILE A 174 -6.32 4.13 6.99
CA ILE A 174 -6.74 5.11 5.98
C ILE A 174 -7.69 4.51 4.96
N ALA A 175 -7.42 3.28 4.48
CA ALA A 175 -8.30 2.57 3.55
C ALA A 175 -9.72 2.36 4.13
N GLY A 176 -9.86 2.28 5.46
CA GLY A 176 -11.16 2.24 6.14
C GLY A 176 -12.02 3.50 5.95
N HIS A 177 -11.42 4.64 5.61
CA HIS A 177 -12.13 5.89 5.30
C HIS A 177 -12.51 6.01 3.81
N ALA A 178 -12.12 5.03 2.98
CA ALA A 178 -12.48 5.00 1.58
C ALA A 178 -13.99 4.81 1.41
N SER A 179 -14.50 5.33 0.30
CA SER A 179 -15.87 5.11 -0.15
C SER A 179 -15.88 4.94 -1.66
N ARG A 180 -17.04 4.64 -2.24
CA ARG A 180 -17.19 4.62 -3.70
C ARG A 180 -16.65 5.91 -4.34
N ARG A 181 -17.00 7.07 -3.77
CA ARG A 181 -16.59 8.36 -4.30
C ARG A 181 -15.14 8.72 -3.98
N TYR A 182 -14.66 8.39 -2.78
CA TYR A 182 -13.39 8.88 -2.27
C TYR A 182 -12.34 7.78 -2.19
N PHE A 183 -11.30 7.91 -3.00
CA PHE A 183 -10.11 7.06 -2.96
C PHE A 183 -9.09 7.66 -1.99
N THR A 184 -8.96 7.08 -0.80
CA THR A 184 -8.15 7.64 0.29
C THR A 184 -6.67 7.35 0.12
N MET A 185 -5.82 8.28 0.55
CA MET A 185 -4.37 8.13 0.44
C MET A 185 -3.67 8.51 1.73
N THR A 186 -2.56 7.84 2.07
CA THR A 186 -1.68 8.33 3.13
C THR A 186 -0.99 9.62 2.70
N VAL A 187 -0.56 10.42 3.68
CA VAL A 187 0.16 11.69 3.49
C VAL A 187 1.35 11.51 2.55
N GLU A 188 2.09 10.43 2.67
CA GLU A 188 3.27 10.15 1.84
C GLU A 188 2.94 10.05 0.35
N VAL A 189 1.83 9.37 0.02
CA VAL A 189 1.39 9.19 -1.37
C VAL A 189 0.96 10.52 -1.95
N ILE A 190 0.11 11.26 -1.24
CA ILE A 190 -0.37 12.55 -1.73
C ILE A 190 0.75 13.59 -1.77
N TRP A 191 1.75 13.51 -0.88
CA TRP A 191 2.92 14.37 -0.92
C TRP A 191 3.72 14.18 -2.21
N ALA A 192 4.00 12.93 -2.59
CA ALA A 192 4.68 12.63 -3.84
C ALA A 192 3.91 13.15 -5.05
N ILE A 193 2.59 12.88 -5.12
CA ILE A 193 1.72 13.37 -6.21
C ILE A 193 1.73 14.90 -6.27
N ALA A 194 1.63 15.59 -5.13
CA ALA A 194 1.64 17.04 -5.06
C ALA A 194 2.99 17.63 -5.50
N LYS A 195 4.11 17.00 -5.14
CA LYS A 195 5.45 17.44 -5.56
C LYS A 195 5.63 17.35 -7.08
N ILE A 196 5.27 16.22 -7.69
CA ILE A 196 5.40 16.08 -9.15
C ILE A 196 4.41 17.00 -9.88
N ALA A 197 3.17 17.15 -9.40
CA ALA A 197 2.20 18.08 -9.98
C ALA A 197 2.70 19.53 -9.93
N HIS A 198 3.28 19.95 -8.81
CA HIS A 198 3.83 21.30 -8.67
C HIS A 198 5.02 21.55 -9.62
N SER A 199 5.89 20.56 -9.82
CA SER A 199 6.97 20.63 -10.80
C SER A 199 6.44 20.75 -12.23
N SER A 200 5.39 20.00 -12.58
CA SER A 200 4.75 20.03 -13.90
C SER A 200 4.06 21.37 -14.20
N GLU A 201 3.41 21.99 -13.21
CA GLU A 201 2.79 23.32 -13.34
C GLU A 201 3.79 24.43 -13.69
N SER A 202 5.04 24.26 -13.26
CA SER A 202 6.14 25.20 -13.52
C SER A 202 6.85 24.96 -14.85
N SER A 203 6.54 23.86 -15.54
CA SER A 203 7.16 23.49 -16.81
C SER A 203 6.43 24.13 -18.00
N THR A 204 7.17 24.45 -19.06
CA THR A 204 6.60 25.09 -20.27
C THR A 204 5.82 24.12 -21.16
N GLU A 205 5.94 22.81 -20.90
CA GLU A 205 5.18 21.77 -21.57
C GLU A 205 3.90 21.51 -20.77
N LEU A 206 2.73 21.48 -21.42
CA LEU A 206 1.47 21.10 -20.77
C LEU A 206 1.44 19.59 -20.48
N ASP A 207 2.28 19.11 -19.55
CA ASP A 207 2.10 17.79 -18.98
C ASP A 207 0.98 17.84 -17.92
N THR A 208 -0.25 17.55 -18.36
CA THR A 208 -1.44 17.53 -17.50
C THR A 208 -1.64 16.20 -16.78
N ARG A 209 -0.71 15.24 -16.94
CA ARG A 209 -0.79 13.90 -16.36
C ARG A 209 -0.78 13.94 -14.83
N HIS A 210 0.10 14.76 -14.28
CA HIS A 210 0.28 14.89 -12.85
C HIS A 210 -0.51 16.10 -12.36
N HIS A 211 -1.60 15.85 -11.62
CA HIS A 211 -2.45 16.91 -11.10
C HIS A 211 -3.02 16.56 -9.73
N VAL A 212 -3.49 17.59 -9.04
CA VAL A 212 -4.20 17.49 -7.75
C VAL A 212 -5.61 18.12 -7.78
N ARG A 213 -6.11 18.51 -8.96
CA ARG A 213 -7.44 19.15 -9.12
C ARG A 213 -8.62 18.34 -8.56
N ASP A 214 -8.45 17.03 -8.46
CA ASP A 214 -9.43 16.08 -7.94
C ASP A 214 -9.12 15.64 -6.50
N VAL A 215 -8.10 16.21 -5.88
CA VAL A 215 -7.74 15.93 -4.49
C VAL A 215 -8.57 16.80 -3.55
N VAL A 216 -9.10 16.17 -2.51
CA VAL A 216 -9.85 16.82 -1.44
C VAL A 216 -9.23 16.51 -0.08
N PHE A 217 -9.26 17.51 0.80
CA PHE A 217 -8.99 17.32 2.22
C PHE A 217 -10.30 16.97 2.93
N ARG A 218 -10.33 15.83 3.61
CA ARG A 218 -11.53 15.26 4.25
C ARG A 218 -11.60 15.52 5.75
N GLY A 219 -10.65 16.29 6.29
CA GLY A 219 -10.54 16.57 7.72
C GLY A 219 -9.38 15.80 8.35
N ARG A 220 -9.42 15.67 9.68
CA ARG A 220 -8.42 14.95 10.45
C ARG A 220 -9.12 13.97 11.38
N GLU A 221 -8.52 12.81 11.58
CA GLU A 221 -9.13 11.72 12.35
C GLU A 221 -8.12 11.10 13.32
N PHE A 222 -8.60 10.68 14.49
CA PHE A 222 -7.78 9.91 15.42
C PHE A 222 -7.67 8.47 14.94
N LEU A 223 -6.53 8.11 14.36
CA LEU A 223 -6.26 6.74 13.94
C LEU A 223 -5.59 5.99 15.10
N LYS A 224 -6.31 5.03 15.70
CA LYS A 224 -5.85 4.26 16.87
C LYS A 224 -4.43 3.73 16.67
N GLY A 225 -3.45 4.20 17.45
CA GLY A 225 -2.07 3.71 17.37
C GLY A 225 -1.24 4.27 16.22
N VAL A 226 -1.73 5.30 15.50
CA VAL A 226 -0.96 6.09 14.53
C VAL A 226 -0.53 7.41 15.18
N TRP A 227 0.64 7.92 14.78
CA TRP A 227 1.12 9.27 15.08
C TRP A 227 0.98 9.67 16.57
N ARG A 228 1.29 8.72 17.46
CA ARG A 228 1.21 8.88 18.93
C ARG A 228 -0.13 9.46 19.43
N GLY A 229 -1.22 9.13 18.73
CA GLY A 229 -2.57 9.59 19.08
C GLY A 229 -2.90 11.02 18.66
N GLN A 230 -2.14 11.62 17.74
CA GLN A 230 -2.51 12.88 17.08
C GLN A 230 -3.54 12.66 15.96
N GLU A 231 -4.25 13.73 15.58
CA GLU A 231 -5.22 13.69 14.49
C GLU A 231 -4.49 13.60 13.13
N TYR A 232 -4.64 12.48 12.43
CA TYR A 232 -4.03 12.26 11.11
C TYR A 232 -4.85 12.94 10.00
N PRO A 233 -4.24 13.70 9.08
CA PRO A 233 -4.96 14.36 7.98
C PRO A 233 -5.40 13.34 6.93
N ILE A 234 -6.67 13.41 6.53
CA ILE A 234 -7.24 12.52 5.53
C ILE A 234 -7.32 13.24 4.19
N PHE A 235 -6.56 12.77 3.22
CA PHE A 235 -6.67 13.19 1.82
C PHE A 235 -7.31 12.08 0.98
N ALA A 236 -8.04 12.49 -0.05
CA ALA A 236 -8.62 11.55 -1.00
C ALA A 236 -8.67 12.14 -2.41
N ILE A 237 -8.67 11.29 -3.43
CA ILE A 237 -9.11 11.64 -4.78
C ILE A 237 -10.63 11.47 -4.85
N ASP A 238 -11.32 12.54 -5.22
CA ASP A 238 -12.76 12.55 -5.49
C ASP A 238 -13.01 12.06 -6.92
N ARG A 239 -13.40 10.79 -7.02
CA ARG A 239 -13.66 10.09 -8.28
C ARG A 239 -14.89 10.60 -9.02
N GLU A 240 -15.71 11.44 -8.38
CA GLU A 240 -16.92 12.01 -8.95
C GLU A 240 -16.88 13.54 -9.02
N CYS A 241 -15.68 14.15 -8.91
CA CYS A 241 -15.51 15.61 -8.88
C CYS A 241 -16.05 16.31 -10.13
N GLU A 242 -16.07 15.61 -11.28
CA GLU A 242 -16.47 16.19 -12.57
C GLU A 242 -17.99 16.23 -12.80
N THR A 243 -18.79 15.60 -11.94
CA THR A 243 -20.26 15.62 -12.08
C THR A 243 -20.82 17.02 -11.84
N THR A 244 -21.89 17.39 -12.54
CA THR A 244 -22.51 18.73 -12.43
C THR A 244 -22.85 19.09 -10.98
N LEU A 245 -23.39 18.12 -10.23
CA LEU A 245 -23.76 18.31 -8.83
C LEU A 245 -22.54 18.54 -7.94
N ASN A 246 -21.48 17.74 -8.11
CA ASN A 246 -20.28 17.85 -7.27
C ASN A 246 -19.46 19.10 -7.60
N LYS A 247 -19.43 19.53 -8.87
CA LYS A 247 -18.89 20.84 -9.27
C LYS A 247 -19.61 21.98 -8.58
N ALA A 248 -20.95 21.93 -8.51
CA ALA A 248 -21.73 22.94 -7.80
C ALA A 248 -21.42 22.94 -6.30
N PHE A 249 -21.37 21.77 -5.64
CA PHE A 249 -21.00 21.67 -4.22
C PHE A 249 -19.57 22.11 -3.93
N ALA A 250 -18.61 21.88 -4.84
CA ALA A 250 -17.23 22.30 -4.67
C ALA A 250 -17.13 23.83 -4.47
N THR A 251 -17.99 24.62 -5.12
CA THR A 251 -18.05 26.08 -4.94
C THR A 251 -18.42 26.51 -3.51
N LEU A 252 -19.09 25.65 -2.74
CA LEU A 252 -19.45 25.90 -1.35
C LEU A 252 -18.32 25.55 -0.37
N ASN A 253 -17.37 24.72 -0.78
CA ASN A 253 -16.30 24.21 0.07
C ASN A 253 -15.08 25.15 0.14
N GLY A 254 -15.17 26.33 -0.45
CA GLY A 254 -14.13 27.37 -0.36
C GLY A 254 -13.08 27.27 -1.47
N LYS A 255 -11.83 27.58 -1.11
CA LYS A 255 -10.72 27.69 -2.05
C LYS A 255 -10.25 26.30 -2.51
N GLU A 256 -10.01 26.15 -3.80
CA GLU A 256 -9.34 24.99 -4.38
C GLU A 256 -7.96 24.79 -3.74
N ILE A 257 -7.64 23.54 -3.40
CA ILE A 257 -6.39 23.19 -2.73
C ILE A 257 -5.29 23.04 -3.79
N SER A 258 -4.25 23.87 -3.72
CA SER A 258 -3.14 23.80 -4.68
C SER A 258 -2.15 22.68 -4.36
N SER A 259 -1.40 22.23 -5.36
CA SER A 259 -0.29 21.28 -5.20
C SER A 259 0.73 21.75 -4.14
N LYS A 260 1.01 23.05 -4.13
CA LYS A 260 1.87 23.70 -3.13
C LYS A 260 1.30 23.62 -1.71
N ASP A 261 0.00 23.89 -1.53
CA ASP A 261 -0.64 23.86 -0.20
C ASP A 261 -0.62 22.42 0.36
N ILE A 262 -0.91 21.43 -0.47
CA ILE A 262 -0.84 20.01 -0.11
C ILE A 262 0.59 19.64 0.29
N ALA A 263 1.58 19.98 -0.54
CA ALA A 263 2.98 19.66 -0.26
C ALA A 263 3.45 20.27 1.06
N HIS A 264 3.05 21.51 1.36
CA HIS A 264 3.39 22.18 2.61
C HIS A 264 2.80 21.47 3.84
N VAL A 265 1.52 21.04 3.78
CA VAL A 265 0.90 20.29 4.87
C VAL A 265 1.61 18.96 5.09
N CYS A 266 1.95 18.24 4.01
CA CYS A 266 2.62 16.95 4.11
C CYS A 266 4.03 17.08 4.69
N GLU A 267 4.77 18.10 4.27
CA GLU A 267 6.10 18.42 4.80
C GLU A 267 6.02 18.74 6.30
N ALA A 268 5.09 19.61 6.71
CA ALA A 268 4.86 19.92 8.12
C ALA A 268 4.50 18.68 8.96
N CYS A 269 3.72 17.74 8.41
CA CYS A 269 3.45 16.45 9.06
C CYS A 269 4.74 15.66 9.28
N SER A 270 5.58 15.55 8.24
CA SER A 270 6.83 14.79 8.29
C SER A 270 7.87 15.35 9.27
N GLU A 271 7.83 16.66 9.52
CA GLU A 271 8.72 17.36 10.47
C GLU A 271 8.19 17.32 11.91
N THR A 272 6.91 16.97 12.10
CA THR A 272 6.29 16.92 13.43
C THR A 272 6.77 15.67 14.19
N ASP A 273 7.09 15.85 15.48
CA ASP A 273 7.56 14.75 16.32
C ASP A 273 6.56 13.58 16.34
N GLY A 274 7.10 12.37 16.27
CA GLY A 274 6.32 11.14 16.26
C GLY A 274 5.68 10.79 14.92
N TRP A 275 5.98 11.50 13.82
CA TRP A 275 5.57 11.08 12.49
C TRP A 275 6.06 9.64 12.21
N PRO A 276 5.17 8.69 11.87
CA PRO A 276 5.49 7.27 11.95
C PRO A 276 6.10 6.70 10.66
N SER A 277 6.01 7.44 9.56
CA SER A 277 6.29 6.94 8.21
C SER A 277 7.50 7.66 7.58
N LYS A 278 8.09 7.03 6.56
CA LYS A 278 9.10 7.66 5.69
C LYS A 278 8.86 7.27 4.24
N VAL A 279 9.42 8.05 3.32
CA VAL A 279 9.41 7.78 1.88
C VAL A 279 10.84 7.74 1.37
N TYR A 280 11.17 6.71 0.60
CA TYR A 280 12.44 6.63 -0.11
C TYR A 280 12.25 6.32 -1.61
N LEU A 281 12.61 7.28 -2.43
CA LEU A 281 12.49 7.27 -3.89
C LEU A 281 13.88 7.63 -4.46
N PRO A 282 14.71 6.66 -4.87
CA PRO A 282 16.09 6.92 -5.32
C PRO A 282 16.18 7.81 -6.56
N ASN A 283 15.13 7.82 -7.39
CA ASN A 283 15.04 8.61 -8.62
C ASN A 283 14.11 9.83 -8.44
N ALA A 284 13.81 10.24 -7.20
CA ALA A 284 12.95 11.38 -6.96
C ALA A 284 13.58 12.71 -7.39
N GLN A 285 12.72 13.63 -7.83
CA GLN A 285 13.10 15.03 -8.07
C GLN A 285 13.25 15.78 -6.74
N THR A 286 12.41 15.45 -5.76
CA THR A 286 12.45 16.02 -4.42
C THR A 286 13.58 15.42 -3.60
N GLU A 287 14.45 16.29 -3.08
CA GLU A 287 15.63 15.85 -2.34
C GLU A 287 15.32 15.03 -1.09
N ILE A 288 14.28 15.40 -0.32
CA ILE A 288 13.93 14.70 0.93
C ILE A 288 13.61 13.22 0.71
N PHE A 289 13.02 12.86 -0.43
CA PHE A 289 12.68 11.48 -0.76
C PHE A 289 13.90 10.65 -1.18
N ARG A 290 15.04 11.26 -1.49
CA ARG A 290 16.25 10.51 -1.87
C ARG A 290 17.07 10.02 -0.68
N THR A 291 16.68 10.36 0.55
CA THR A 291 17.40 9.96 1.76
C THR A 291 17.12 8.49 2.09
N PRO A 292 18.14 7.60 2.06
CA PRO A 292 17.92 6.20 2.39
C PRO A 292 17.40 6.03 3.83
N PRO A 293 16.45 5.11 4.06
CA PRO A 293 15.96 4.83 5.39
C PRO A 293 17.03 4.16 6.25
N GLN A 294 16.90 4.34 7.56
CA GLN A 294 17.66 3.57 8.53
C GLN A 294 17.03 2.18 8.68
N ASP A 295 17.86 1.16 8.83
CA ASP A 295 17.41 -0.21 9.09
C ASP A 295 16.85 -0.33 10.52
N ALA A 296 15.54 -0.51 10.61
CA ALA A 296 14.82 -0.60 11.88
C ALA A 296 15.21 -1.84 12.70
N MET A 297 15.69 -2.91 12.04
CA MET A 297 16.07 -4.17 12.68
C MET A 297 17.58 -4.32 12.90
N LYS A 298 18.40 -3.31 12.55
CA LYS A 298 19.87 -3.37 12.63
C LYS A 298 20.39 -3.84 13.99
N LYS A 299 19.95 -3.19 15.07
CA LYS A 299 20.39 -3.54 16.45
C LYS A 299 19.98 -4.96 16.85
N LEU A 300 18.83 -5.44 16.37
CA LEU A 300 18.36 -6.79 16.64
C LEU A 300 19.24 -7.82 15.96
N ARG A 301 19.67 -7.57 14.71
CA ARG A 301 20.63 -8.42 13.98
C ARG A 301 22.00 -8.47 14.64
N GLU A 302 22.50 -7.31 15.05
CA GLU A 302 23.78 -7.19 15.77
C GLU A 302 23.74 -8.03 17.05
N THR A 303 22.69 -7.87 17.86
CA THR A 303 22.49 -8.63 19.10
C THR A 303 22.34 -10.13 18.84
N ALA A 304 21.58 -10.52 17.82
CA ALA A 304 21.34 -11.92 17.47
C ALA A 304 22.60 -12.67 17.02
N THR A 305 23.55 -11.96 16.39
CA THR A 305 24.81 -12.55 15.92
C THR A 305 25.80 -12.80 17.07
N ASP A 306 25.69 -12.04 18.16
CA ASP A 306 26.52 -12.20 19.35
C ASP A 306 26.07 -13.37 20.26
N VAL A 307 24.84 -13.87 20.09
CA VAL A 307 24.34 -15.04 20.82
C VAL A 307 24.83 -16.32 20.13
N THR A 308 25.87 -16.94 20.68
CA THR A 308 26.28 -18.30 20.29
C THR A 308 25.14 -19.28 20.67
N PRO A 309 24.63 -20.13 19.76
CA PRO A 309 23.65 -21.13 20.14
C PRO A 309 24.26 -22.06 21.19
N LYS A 310 23.71 -22.06 22.40
CA LYS A 310 23.98 -23.12 23.38
C LYS A 310 23.26 -24.36 22.87
N THR A 311 23.99 -25.25 22.22
CA THR A 311 23.53 -26.62 21.97
C THR A 311 23.33 -27.28 23.33
N GLN A 312 22.09 -27.32 23.82
CA GLN A 312 21.70 -28.33 24.79
C GLN A 312 21.20 -29.54 23.99
N PRO A 313 21.75 -30.74 24.19
CA PRO A 313 21.18 -31.94 23.61
C PRO A 313 19.76 -32.11 24.17
N SER A 314 18.77 -32.17 23.28
CA SER A 314 17.39 -32.50 23.63
C SER A 314 17.34 -33.90 24.26
N GLU A 315 16.92 -33.98 25.53
CA GLU A 315 16.42 -35.23 26.11
C GLU A 315 15.10 -35.56 25.41
N ASP A 316 14.94 -36.83 25.05
CA ASP A 316 13.81 -37.39 24.30
C ASP A 316 12.46 -36.96 24.91
N GLY A 317 11.73 -36.10 24.19
CA GLY A 317 10.34 -35.77 24.49
C GLY A 317 9.43 -36.80 23.82
N GLU A 318 8.69 -37.57 24.62
CA GLU A 318 7.70 -38.55 24.17
C GLU A 318 6.68 -37.95 23.19
N ALA A 319 6.35 -38.73 22.15
CA ALA A 319 5.36 -38.36 21.14
C ALA A 319 3.96 -38.23 21.75
N LEU A 320 3.28 -37.12 21.44
CA LEU A 320 1.86 -36.91 21.79
C LEU A 320 0.96 -37.75 20.87
N GLU A 321 0.01 -38.48 21.46
CA GLU A 321 -0.98 -39.31 20.75
C GLU A 321 -2.01 -38.48 19.95
N GLU A 322 -2.51 -39.08 18.88
CA GLU A 322 -3.16 -38.45 17.71
C GLU A 322 -4.61 -37.93 17.94
N ASP A 323 -5.15 -37.96 19.15
CA ASP A 323 -6.59 -37.70 19.40
C ASP A 323 -6.88 -36.75 20.59
N ALA A 324 -6.33 -35.54 20.58
CA ALA A 324 -6.78 -34.48 21.48
C ALA A 324 -7.92 -33.65 20.83
N PRO A 325 -9.13 -33.59 21.43
CA PRO A 325 -10.27 -32.92 20.82
C PRO A 325 -10.10 -31.40 20.82
N LEU A 326 -10.28 -30.79 19.66
CA LEU A 326 -10.26 -29.33 19.46
C LEU A 326 -11.58 -28.73 19.96
N GLY A 327 -11.50 -27.89 20.99
CA GLY A 327 -12.56 -26.99 21.44
C GLY A 327 -12.49 -25.63 20.78
#